data_AF-A0A0R1S432-F1
#
_entry.id   AF-A0A0R1S432-F1
#
_cell.length_a   1.000
_cell.length_b   1.000
_cell.length_c   1.000
_cell.angle_alpha   90.00
_cell.angle_beta   90.00
_cell.angle_gamma   90.00
#
_symmetry.space_group_name_H-M   'P 1'
#
loop_
_entity.id
_entity.type
_entity.pdbx_description
1 polymer ?
#
loop_
_entity_poly.entity_id
_entity_poly.type
_entity_poly.pdbx_seq_one_letter_code
_entity_poly.pdbx_strand_id
1 'polypeptide(L)'
;MLFNYGLATLNFAIVIVGGTYLILTKQVSMATGLGLIVMFIEYSYTYFQPLTQLSSLYNLIELAITGAKRLAKVEQEKEEKRGSDGKQLSTLNQGLVLEDVHFGYDKDKEILHGINITVPKGKSVAIVGPTGSGKMRL
;
A
#
# COMPACT_ATOMS: atom_id res chain seq x y z
N MET A 1 -9.44 19.73 14.84
CA MET A 1 -10.39 20.85 15.02
C MET A 1 -9.96 21.82 16.11
N LEU A 2 -9.81 21.40 17.38
CA LEU A 2 -9.47 22.28 18.51
C LEU A 2 -8.20 23.15 18.31
N PHE A 3 -7.15 22.60 17.71
CA PHE A 3 -5.92 23.36 17.43
C PHE A 3 -6.13 24.53 16.45
N ASN A 4 -6.95 24.32 15.41
CA ASN A 4 -7.22 25.34 14.41
C ASN A 4 -8.11 26.46 14.99
N TYR A 5 -9.07 26.10 15.85
CA TYR A 5 -9.85 27.08 16.61
C TYR A 5 -9.00 27.88 17.60
N GLY A 6 -8.04 27.25 18.28
CA GLY A 6 -7.12 27.94 19.17
C GLY A 6 -6.27 29.00 18.46
N LEU A 7 -5.64 28.63 17.34
CA LEU A 7 -4.88 29.56 16.50
C LEU A 7 -5.75 30.70 15.94
N ALA A 8 -6.97 30.39 15.50
CA ALA A 8 -7.91 31.39 15.01
C ALA A 8 -8.30 32.41 16.09
N THR A 9 -8.61 31.95 17.31
CA THR A 9 -8.93 32.85 18.43
C THR A 9 -7.75 33.73 18.83
N LEU A 10 -6.52 33.20 18.78
CA LEU A 10 -5.31 33.94 19.13
C LEU A 10 -4.97 34.98 18.04
N ASN A 11 -5.12 34.61 16.76
CA ASN A 11 -4.97 35.54 15.65
C ASN A 11 -6.02 36.68 15.74
N PHE A 12 -7.28 36.34 15.99
CA PHE A 12 -8.35 37.32 16.16
C PHE A 12 -8.06 38.30 17.31
N ALA A 13 -7.58 37.80 18.46
CA ALA A 13 -7.19 38.63 19.58
C ALA A 13 -6.05 39.60 19.23
N ILE A 14 -5.00 39.12 18.55
CA ILE A 14 -3.86 39.95 18.11
C ILE A 14 -4.33 41.04 17.14
N VAL A 15 -5.15 40.68 16.15
CA VAL A 15 -5.61 41.60 15.12
C VAL A 15 -6.53 42.67 15.71
N ILE A 16 -7.43 42.32 16.62
CA ILE A 16 -8.27 43.30 17.31
C ILE A 16 -7.44 44.24 18.18
N VAL A 17 -6.57 43.70 19.04
CA VAL A 17 -5.75 44.54 19.94
C VAL A 17 -4.84 45.46 19.15
N GLY A 18 -4.16 44.94 18.12
CA GLY A 18 -3.29 45.73 17.25
C GLY A 18 -4.06 46.77 16.43
N GLY A 19 -5.17 46.39 15.82
CA GLY A 19 -6.01 47.28 15.02
C GLY A 19 -6.63 48.39 15.86
N THR A 20 -7.15 48.08 17.04
CA THR A 20 -7.69 49.08 17.99
C THR A 20 -6.58 50.01 18.49
N TYR A 21 -5.38 49.50 18.80
CA TYR A 21 -4.24 50.32 19.21
C TYR A 21 -3.83 51.35 18.13
N LEU A 22 -3.78 50.93 16.87
CA LEU A 22 -3.44 51.82 15.73
C LEU A 22 -4.49 52.93 15.53
N ILE A 23 -5.77 52.62 15.76
CA ILE A 23 -6.87 53.61 15.70
C ILE A 23 -6.75 54.61 16.87
N LEU A 24 -6.54 54.11 18.10
CA LEU A 24 -6.48 54.94 19.30
C LEU A 24 -5.26 55.87 19.31
N THR A 25 -4.12 55.42 18.77
CA THR A 25 -2.91 56.24 18.61
C THR A 25 -2.99 57.21 17.42
N LYS A 26 -4.14 57.27 16.72
CA LYS A 26 -4.40 58.10 15.54
C LYS A 26 -3.41 57.92 14.39
N GLN A 27 -2.75 56.76 14.32
CA GLN A 27 -1.83 56.42 13.22
C GLN A 27 -2.59 56.11 11.92
N VAL A 28 -3.84 55.63 12.04
CA VAL A 28 -4.73 55.34 10.92
C VAL A 28 -6.12 55.91 11.17
N SER A 29 -6.84 56.21 10.08
CA SER A 29 -8.25 56.60 10.19
C SER A 29 -9.10 55.44 10.72
N MET A 30 -10.23 55.76 11.35
CA MET A 30 -11.16 54.74 11.87
C MET A 30 -11.65 53.79 10.77
N ALA A 31 -11.97 54.32 9.58
CA ALA A 31 -12.40 53.51 8.44
C ALA A 31 -11.29 52.57 7.96
N THR A 32 -10.06 53.07 7.86
CA THR A 32 -8.89 52.26 7.46
C THR A 32 -8.58 51.18 8.49
N GLY A 33 -8.58 51.50 9.78
CA GLY A 33 -8.29 50.54 10.85
C GLY A 33 -9.32 49.41 10.92
N LEU A 34 -10.62 49.73 10.79
CA LEU A 34 -11.67 48.71 10.74
C LEU A 34 -11.56 47.84 9.48
N GLY A 35 -11.25 48.42 8.32
CA GLY A 35 -11.00 47.67 7.09
C GLY A 35 -9.82 46.71 7.22
N LEU A 36 -8.72 47.16 7.84
CA LEU A 36 -7.56 46.30 8.10
C LEU A 36 -7.89 45.14 9.03
N ILE A 37 -8.66 45.36 10.10
CA ILE A 37 -9.08 44.29 11.02
C ILE A 37 -9.85 43.21 10.24
N VAL A 38 -10.85 43.60 9.45
CA VAL A 38 -11.68 42.67 8.68
C VAL A 38 -10.83 41.91 7.65
N MET A 39 -10.00 42.61 6.87
CA MET A 39 -9.14 41.99 5.86
C MET A 39 -8.15 40.98 6.48
N PHE A 40 -7.53 41.31 7.61
CA PHE A 40 -6.58 40.41 8.26
C PHE A 40 -7.26 39.13 8.77
N ILE A 41 -8.46 39.24 9.33
CA ILE A 41 -9.21 38.07 9.80
C ILE A 41 -9.55 37.16 8.61
N GLU A 42 -10.05 37.72 7.51
CA GLU A 42 -10.46 36.97 6.32
C GLU A 42 -9.26 36.29 5.63
N TYR A 43 -8.14 36.99 5.51
CA TYR A 43 -6.91 36.42 4.96
C TYR A 43 -6.33 35.33 5.86
N SER A 44 -6.37 35.51 7.17
CA SER A 44 -5.88 34.50 8.12
C SER A 44 -6.56 33.15 7.89
N TYR A 45 -7.90 33.12 7.80
CA TYR A 45 -8.64 31.89 7.51
C TYR A 45 -8.27 31.28 6.15
N THR A 46 -8.14 32.12 5.12
CA THR A 46 -7.81 31.67 3.76
C THR A 46 -6.40 31.09 3.66
N TYR A 47 -5.46 31.54 4.48
CA TYR A 47 -4.08 31.04 4.51
C TYR A 47 -3.91 29.72 5.27
N PHE A 48 -4.70 29.46 6.32
CA PHE A 48 -4.58 28.21 7.07
C PHE A 48 -5.05 26.99 6.26
N GLN A 49 -6.03 27.16 5.39
CA GLN A 49 -6.58 26.06 4.59
C GLN A 49 -5.53 25.40 3.67
N PRO A 50 -4.76 26.11 2.81
CA PRO A 50 -3.73 25.50 1.98
C PRO A 50 -2.60 24.87 2.79
N LEU A 51 -2.26 25.41 3.97
CA LEU A 51 -1.27 24.77 4.86
C LEU A 51 -1.72 23.38 5.32
N THR A 52 -3.00 23.21 5.67
CA THR A 52 -3.53 21.88 6.02
C THR A 52 -3.62 20.93 4.82
N GLN A 53 -3.82 21.47 3.61
CA GLN A 53 -3.79 20.67 2.38
C GLN A 53 -2.38 20.12 2.10
N LEU A 54 -1.32 20.90 2.35
CA LEU A 54 0.06 20.44 2.19
C LEU A 54 0.37 19.21 3.05
N SER A 55 -0.11 19.19 4.31
CA SER A 55 0.04 18.00 5.17
C SER A 55 -0.68 16.78 4.58
N SER A 56 -1.83 16.98 3.96
CA SER A 56 -2.59 15.90 3.31
C SER A 56 -1.89 15.40 2.04
N LEU A 57 -1.30 16.31 1.25
CA LEU A 57 -0.50 15.96 0.08
C LEU A 57 0.74 15.15 0.46
N TYR A 58 1.38 15.46 1.59
CA TYR A 58 2.52 14.69 2.08
C TYR A 58 2.14 13.21 2.31
N ASN A 59 1.01 12.97 2.98
CA ASN A 59 0.52 11.61 3.24
C ASN A 59 0.20 10.86 1.92
N LEU A 60 -0.33 11.56 0.92
CA LEU A 60 -0.61 10.99 -0.39
C LEU A 60 0.68 10.61 -1.14
N ILE A 61 1.72 11.44 -1.07
CA ILE A 61 3.02 11.15 -1.67
C ILE A 61 3.64 9.92 -1.01
N GLU A 62 3.59 9.81 0.32
CA GLU A 62 4.11 8.65 1.05
C GLU A 62 3.40 7.34 0.64
N LEU A 63 2.07 7.40 0.51
CA LEU A 63 1.27 6.29 0.01
C LEU A 63 1.67 5.90 -1.42
N ALA A 64 1.83 6.90 -2.31
CA ALA A 64 2.24 6.67 -3.69
C ALA A 64 3.63 6.02 -3.79
N ILE A 65 4.60 6.48 -3.00
CA ILE A 65 5.95 5.89 -2.94
C ILE A 65 5.88 4.44 -2.45
N THR A 66 5.06 4.17 -1.43
CA THR A 66 4.88 2.80 -0.90
C THR A 66 4.23 1.88 -1.93
N GLY A 67 3.21 2.36 -2.63
CA GLY A 67 2.58 1.63 -3.73
C GLY A 67 3.55 1.32 -4.86
N ALA A 68 4.31 2.32 -5.31
CA ALA A 68 5.32 2.17 -6.35
C ALA A 68 6.39 1.12 -5.98
N LYS A 69 6.88 1.12 -4.73
CA LYS A 69 7.83 0.11 -4.23
C LYS A 69 7.26 -1.32 -4.29
N ARG A 70 5.98 -1.49 -3.97
CA ARG A 70 5.31 -2.81 -4.04
C ARG A 70 5.18 -3.29 -5.49
N LEU A 71 4.78 -2.40 -6.40
CA LEU A 71 4.68 -2.73 -7.82
C LEU A 71 6.04 -3.11 -8.41
N ALA A 72 7.08 -2.31 -8.13
CA ALA A 72 8.43 -2.60 -8.57
C ALA A 72 8.95 -3.95 -8.03
N LYS A 73 8.57 -4.33 -6.80
CA LYS A 73 8.93 -5.64 -6.24
C LYS A 73 8.31 -6.79 -7.03
N VAL A 74 7.03 -6.67 -7.41
CA VAL A 74 6.33 -7.70 -8.19
C VAL A 74 6.92 -7.80 -9.59
N GLU A 75 7.23 -6.67 -10.23
CA GLU A 75 7.87 -6.66 -11.56
C GLU A 75 9.26 -7.31 -11.55
N GLN A 76 10.00 -7.21 -10.45
CA GLN A 76 11.31 -7.82 -10.28
C GLN A 76 11.27 -9.32 -9.90
N GLU A 77 10.10 -9.87 -9.56
CA GLU A 77 10.00 -11.31 -9.35
C GLU A 77 10.30 -12.04 -10.65
N LYS A 78 11.21 -13.01 -10.58
CA LYS A 78 11.59 -13.81 -11.75
C LYS A 78 10.39 -14.63 -12.17
N GLU A 79 9.99 -14.49 -13.43
CA GLU A 79 9.05 -15.43 -14.04
C GLU A 79 9.60 -16.86 -13.90
N GLU A 80 8.70 -17.81 -13.65
CA GLU A 80 9.06 -19.22 -13.73
C GLU A 80 9.66 -19.48 -15.11
N LYS A 81 10.88 -20.02 -15.13
CA LYS A 81 11.55 -20.40 -16.36
C LYS A 81 10.73 -21.51 -17.03
N ARG A 82 9.86 -21.15 -17.96
CA ARG A 82 9.36 -22.09 -18.97
C ARG A 82 10.58 -22.57 -19.74
N GLY A 83 10.92 -23.85 -19.60
CA GLY A 83 12.04 -24.44 -20.33
C GLY A 83 11.91 -24.10 -21.82
N SER A 84 12.97 -23.53 -22.40
CA SER A 84 13.04 -23.19 -23.83
C SER A 84 12.87 -24.41 -24.74
N ASP A 85 13.05 -25.62 -24.19
CA ASP A 85 12.99 -26.89 -24.89
C ASP A 85 11.70 -27.69 -24.59
N GLY A 86 10.64 -27.00 -24.16
CA GLY A 86 9.34 -27.62 -23.93
C GLY A 86 8.80 -28.28 -25.20
N LYS A 87 8.90 -29.62 -25.30
CA LYS A 87 8.33 -30.37 -26.42
C LYS A 87 6.81 -30.39 -26.32
N GLN A 88 6.14 -30.05 -27.42
CA GLN A 88 4.70 -30.18 -27.52
C GLN A 88 4.32 -31.66 -27.55
N LEU A 89 3.62 -32.14 -26.51
CA LEU A 89 3.14 -33.51 -26.44
C LEU A 89 1.90 -33.64 -27.33
N SER A 90 2.04 -34.27 -28.50
CA SER A 90 0.94 -34.49 -29.46
C SER A 90 0.11 -35.74 -29.13
N THR A 91 0.74 -36.81 -28.66
CA THR A 91 0.05 -38.04 -28.23
C THR A 91 0.80 -38.70 -27.08
N LEU A 92 0.14 -38.88 -25.93
CA LEU A 92 0.68 -39.67 -24.83
C LEU A 92 0.54 -41.17 -25.15
N ASN A 93 1.61 -41.75 -25.67
CA ASN A 93 1.66 -43.17 -26.00
C ASN A 93 2.31 -44.05 -24.93
N GLN A 94 2.75 -43.47 -23.82
CA GLN A 94 3.45 -44.15 -22.74
C GLN A 94 2.71 -44.00 -21.41
N GLY A 95 3.08 -44.82 -20.43
CA GLY A 95 2.63 -44.68 -19.05
C GLY A 95 3.30 -43.49 -18.34
N LEU A 96 2.84 -43.20 -17.12
CA LEU A 96 3.45 -42.21 -16.23
C LEU A 96 4.42 -42.92 -15.28
N VAL A 97 5.60 -42.35 -15.09
CA VAL A 97 6.58 -42.80 -14.10
C VAL A 97 6.96 -41.59 -13.25
N LEU A 98 6.83 -41.76 -11.93
CA LEU A 98 7.36 -40.87 -10.91
C LEU A 98 8.47 -41.66 -10.20
N GLU A 99 9.69 -41.16 -10.26
CA GLU A 99 10.88 -41.78 -9.66
C GLU A 99 11.44 -40.85 -8.59
N ASP A 100 11.66 -41.42 -7.41
CA ASP A 100 12.30 -40.77 -6.26
C ASP A 100 11.75 -39.37 -5.96
N VAL A 101 10.42 -39.25 -5.88
CA VAL A 101 9.78 -37.94 -5.72
C VAL A 101 9.82 -37.49 -4.26
N HIS A 102 10.51 -36.37 -4.04
CA HIS A 102 10.60 -35.66 -2.78
C HIS A 102 9.90 -34.29 -2.86
N PHE A 103 9.09 -33.94 -1.86
CA PHE A 103 8.37 -32.66 -1.85
C PHE A 103 8.06 -32.18 -0.43
N GLY A 104 8.23 -30.89 -0.17
CA GLY A 104 7.87 -30.21 1.06
C GLY A 104 7.63 -28.72 0.81
N TYR A 105 6.80 -28.07 1.63
CA TYR A 105 6.60 -26.61 1.55
C TYR A 105 7.76 -25.83 2.15
N ASP A 106 8.33 -26.37 3.22
CA ASP A 106 9.47 -25.82 3.93
C ASP A 106 10.67 -26.76 3.71
N LYS A 107 11.88 -26.19 3.65
CA LYS A 107 13.11 -26.97 3.47
C LYS A 107 13.32 -28.03 4.55
N ASP A 108 12.81 -27.77 5.75
CA ASP A 108 13.02 -28.61 6.92
C ASP A 108 11.89 -29.64 7.14
N LYS A 109 10.81 -29.57 6.33
CA LYS A 109 9.65 -30.43 6.49
C LYS A 109 9.22 -31.05 5.16
N GLU A 110 9.79 -32.20 4.91
CA GLU A 110 9.42 -33.05 3.80
C GLU A 110 8.06 -33.74 4.04
N ILE A 111 7.28 -33.89 2.97
CA ILE A 111 5.91 -34.44 2.96
C ILE A 111 5.83 -35.67 2.05
N LEU A 112 6.50 -35.65 0.90
CA LEU A 112 6.71 -36.82 0.05
C LEU A 112 8.16 -37.27 0.24
N HIS A 113 8.35 -38.53 0.65
CA HIS A 113 9.66 -39.10 0.99
C HIS A 113 10.04 -40.17 -0.05
N GLY A 114 10.71 -39.78 -1.13
CA GLY A 114 11.27 -40.72 -2.12
C GLY A 114 10.23 -41.66 -2.75
N ILE A 115 9.12 -41.11 -3.23
CA ILE A 115 8.00 -41.91 -3.70
C ILE A 115 8.23 -42.36 -5.15
N ASN A 116 8.00 -43.65 -5.41
CA ASN A 116 8.10 -44.26 -6.74
C ASN A 116 6.71 -44.77 -7.18
N ILE A 117 6.19 -44.25 -8.30
CA ILE A 117 4.87 -44.64 -8.84
C ILE A 117 4.99 -44.89 -10.33
N THR A 118 4.52 -46.06 -10.78
CA THR A 118 4.44 -46.42 -12.19
C THR A 118 3.00 -46.71 -12.59
N VAL A 119 2.47 -45.93 -13.53
CA VAL A 119 1.12 -46.08 -14.08
C VAL A 119 1.21 -46.49 -15.55
N PRO A 120 0.92 -47.75 -15.90
CA PRO A 120 0.90 -48.20 -17.29
C PRO A 120 -0.15 -47.47 -18.12
N LYS A 121 0.07 -47.39 -19.44
CA LYS A 121 -0.91 -46.79 -20.37
C LYS A 121 -2.27 -47.45 -20.23
N GLY A 122 -3.32 -46.63 -20.12
CA GLY A 122 -4.71 -47.10 -20.06
C GLY A 122 -5.11 -47.75 -18.73
N LYS A 123 -4.27 -47.65 -17.69
CA LYS A 123 -4.60 -48.08 -16.33
C LYS A 123 -4.91 -46.85 -15.45
N SER A 124 -5.79 -47.07 -14.48
CA SER A 124 -6.10 -46.09 -13.44
C SER A 124 -5.54 -46.57 -12.12
N VAL A 125 -4.90 -45.66 -11.37
CA VAL A 125 -4.38 -45.91 -10.02
C VAL A 125 -5.08 -44.95 -9.07
N ALA A 126 -5.51 -45.47 -7.92
CA ALA A 126 -6.12 -44.67 -6.86
C ALA A 126 -5.12 -44.50 -5.71
N ILE A 127 -4.95 -43.26 -5.25
CA ILE A 127 -4.11 -42.94 -4.10
C ILE A 127 -4.98 -42.89 -2.84
N VAL A 128 -4.80 -43.87 -1.94
CA VAL A 128 -5.55 -44.00 -0.69
C VAL A 128 -4.65 -43.82 0.53
N GLY A 129 -5.20 -43.36 1.65
CA GLY A 129 -4.40 -43.08 2.86
C GLY A 129 -5.14 -42.19 3.87
N PRO A 130 -4.58 -41.99 5.08
CA PRO A 130 -5.14 -41.10 6.09
C PRO A 130 -4.99 -39.61 5.71
N THR A 131 -5.73 -38.73 6.38
CA THR A 131 -5.62 -37.28 6.19
C THR A 131 -4.21 -36.82 6.55
N GLY A 132 -3.57 -36.04 5.66
CA GLY A 132 -2.20 -35.56 5.87
C GLY A 132 -1.10 -36.43 5.26
N SER A 133 -1.40 -37.57 4.63
CA SER A 133 -0.40 -38.46 4.01
C SER A 133 0.16 -37.96 2.66
N GLY A 134 0.03 -36.67 2.35
CA GLY A 134 0.58 -36.08 1.12
C GLY A 134 -0.22 -36.27 -0.18
N LYS A 135 -1.35 -36.99 -0.18
CA LYS A 135 -2.12 -37.34 -1.41
C LYS A 135 -2.54 -36.18 -2.31
N MET A 136 -2.84 -35.01 -1.73
CA MET A 136 -3.24 -33.81 -2.48
C MET A 136 -2.04 -33.12 -3.17
N ARG A 137 -0.81 -33.46 -2.77
CA ARG A 137 0.44 -32.85 -3.25
C ARG A 137 1.17 -33.72 -4.28
N LEU A 138 0.64 -34.91 -4.54
CA LEU A 138 1.14 -35.90 -5.48
C LEU A 138 0.36 -35.76 -6.79
#